data_AF-A0A958AWD9-F1
#
_entry.id   AF-A0A958AWD9-F1
#
_cell.length_a   1.000
_cell.length_b   1.000
_cell.length_c   1.000
_cell.angle_alpha   90.00
_cell.angle_beta   90.00
_cell.angle_gamma   90.00
#
_symmetry.space_group_name_H-M   'P 1'
#
loop_
_entity.id
_entity.type
_entity.pdbx_description
1 polymer ?
#
loop_
_entity_poly.entity_id
_entity_poly.type
_entity_poly.pdbx_seq_one_letter_code
_entity_poly.pdbx_strand_id
1 'polypeptide(L)'
;MSSPISREALFEEIKSARERRKSPDLSRKTIKDLDLSQENLLGANFQNSDLRGCTLKGANLENTNFKGANLQDVDLEGADISGSDLEGC
;
A
#
# COMPACT_ATOMS: atom_id res chain seq x y z
N MET A 1 -5.57 18.25 -4.10
CA MET A 1 -5.18 16.84 -4.29
C MET A 1 -3.66 16.79 -4.32
N SER A 2 -3.03 15.93 -3.53
CA SER A 2 -1.58 15.70 -3.65
C SER A 2 -1.28 14.97 -4.96
N SER A 3 -0.14 15.27 -5.58
CA SER A 3 0.32 14.55 -6.76
C SER A 3 0.55 13.06 -6.44
N PRO A 4 0.23 12.13 -7.36
CA PRO A 4 0.62 10.73 -7.21
C PRO A 4 2.13 10.60 -6.94
N ILE A 5 2.51 9.73 -6.01
CA ILE A 5 3.89 9.33 -5.84
C ILE A 5 4.33 8.50 -7.05
N SER A 6 5.57 8.67 -7.51
CA SER A 6 6.12 7.80 -8.55
C SER A 6 6.39 6.39 -8.01
N ARG A 7 6.44 5.41 -8.91
CA ARG A 7 6.81 4.03 -8.56
C ARG A 7 8.15 3.99 -7.82
N GLU A 8 9.13 4.73 -8.33
CA GLU A 8 10.48 4.80 -7.75
C GLU A 8 10.45 5.35 -6.33
N ALA A 9 9.73 6.44 -6.08
CA ALA A 9 9.65 7.04 -4.76
C ALA A 9 8.92 6.13 -3.75
N LEU A 10 7.93 5.36 -4.20
CA LEU A 10 7.28 4.34 -3.36
C LEU A 10 8.27 3.24 -2.96
N PHE A 11 9.05 2.71 -3.90
CA PHE A 11 10.02 1.65 -3.59
C PHE A 11 11.20 2.15 -2.75
N GLU A 12 11.63 3.40 -2.93
CA GLU A 12 12.64 4.00 -2.06
C GLU A 12 12.13 4.17 -0.61
N GLU A 13 10.86 4.52 -0.40
CA GLU A 13 10.27 4.54 0.95
C GLU A 13 10.27 3.13 1.57
N ILE A 14 9.79 2.12 0.83
CA ILE A 14 9.74 0.74 1.30
C ILE A 14 11.14 0.23 1.65
N LYS A 15 12.11 0.44 0.77
CA LYS A 15 13.50 0.02 0.95
C LYS A 15 14.13 0.72 2.15
N SER A 16 14.03 2.05 2.22
CA SER A 16 14.59 2.84 3.31
C SER A 16 13.97 2.48 4.66
N ALA A 17 12.66 2.24 4.71
CA ALA A 17 11.98 1.81 5.94
C ALA A 17 12.53 0.48 6.45
N ARG A 18 12.72 -0.49 5.54
CA ARG A 18 13.27 -1.81 5.87
C ARG A 18 14.71 -1.76 6.33
N GLU A 19 15.56 -0.96 5.70
CA GLU A 19 16.95 -0.74 6.15
C GLU A 19 16.98 -0.18 7.57
N ARG A 20 15.99 0.66 7.91
CA ARG A 20 15.80 1.22 9.25
C ARG A 20 15.03 0.31 10.21
N ARG A 21 14.69 -0.93 9.81
CA ARG A 21 13.85 -1.89 10.56
C ARG A 21 12.52 -1.28 11.02
N LYS A 22 11.90 -0.47 10.15
CA LYS A 22 10.58 0.15 10.37
C LYS A 22 9.61 -0.33 9.31
N SER A 23 8.32 -0.26 9.63
CA SER A 23 7.26 -0.36 8.63
C SER A 23 7.34 0.79 7.62
N PRO A 24 7.07 0.55 6.32
CA PRO A 24 6.90 1.61 5.34
C PRO A 24 5.76 2.56 5.75
N ASP A 25 6.01 3.86 5.72
CA ASP A 25 4.97 4.87 5.94
C ASP A 25 4.49 5.44 4.60
N LEU A 26 3.36 4.91 4.14
CA LEU A 26 2.70 5.29 2.91
C LEU A 26 1.40 6.05 3.18
N SER A 27 1.20 6.57 4.40
CA SER A 27 -0.05 7.19 4.84
C SER A 27 -0.31 8.53 4.14
N ARG A 28 -1.59 8.80 3.85
CA ARG A 28 -2.08 10.02 3.17
C ARG A 28 -1.46 10.28 1.79
N LYS A 29 -0.82 9.27 1.19
CA LYS A 29 -0.20 9.38 -0.14
C LYS A 29 -1.25 9.10 -1.21
N THR A 30 -1.04 9.69 -2.39
CA THR A 30 -1.77 9.30 -3.60
C THR A 30 -0.91 8.26 -4.32
N ILE A 31 -1.40 7.03 -4.45
CA ILE A 31 -0.70 5.86 -5.02
C ILE A 31 -1.68 5.26 -6.03
N LYS A 32 -1.73 5.78 -7.26
CA LYS A 32 -2.75 5.36 -8.24
C LYS A 32 -2.15 4.63 -9.40
N ASP A 33 -2.93 3.71 -9.95
CA ASP A 33 -2.63 3.04 -11.22
C ASP A 33 -1.24 2.37 -11.24
N LEU A 34 -0.72 1.96 -10.07
CA LEU A 34 0.54 1.25 -9.97
C LEU A 34 0.31 -0.26 -9.94
N ASP A 35 1.16 -0.97 -10.68
CA ASP A 35 1.29 -2.42 -10.53
C ASP A 35 2.25 -2.75 -9.37
N LEU A 36 1.66 -3.20 -8.28
CA LEU A 36 2.29 -3.66 -7.04
C LEU A 36 2.04 -5.17 -6.83
N SER A 37 1.79 -5.91 -7.91
CA SER A 37 1.57 -7.36 -7.86
C SER A 37 2.79 -8.08 -7.27
N GLN A 38 2.54 -9.08 -6.42
CA GLN A 38 3.57 -9.91 -5.77
C GLN A 38 4.54 -9.14 -4.86
N GLU A 39 4.30 -7.85 -4.63
CA GLU A 39 5.17 -7.05 -3.78
C GLU A 39 5.00 -7.43 -2.31
N ASN A 40 6.10 -7.39 -1.57
CA ASN A 40 6.03 -7.45 -0.12
C ASN A 40 5.68 -6.05 0.38
N LEU A 41 4.56 -5.90 1.07
CA LEU A 41 4.08 -4.68 1.72
C LEU A 41 3.72 -4.94 3.19
N LEU A 42 4.26 -6.03 3.78
CA LEU A 42 4.07 -6.44 5.17
C LEU A 42 4.18 -5.24 6.12
N GLY A 43 3.14 -5.02 6.92
CA GLY A 43 3.09 -3.99 7.95
C GLY A 43 3.05 -2.55 7.43
N ALA A 44 2.92 -2.32 6.12
CA ALA A 44 2.89 -0.98 5.55
C ALA A 44 1.67 -0.18 6.03
N ASN A 45 1.89 1.11 6.28
CA ASN A 45 0.83 2.03 6.66
C ASN A 45 0.28 2.76 5.44
N PHE A 46 -0.94 2.42 5.02
CA PHE A 46 -1.70 3.06 3.94
C PHE A 46 -2.86 3.93 4.46
N GLN A 47 -2.85 4.29 5.75
CA GLN A 47 -3.95 5.02 6.37
C GLN A 47 -4.26 6.32 5.61
N ASN A 48 -5.54 6.51 5.24
CA ASN A 48 -6.04 7.64 4.45
C ASN A 48 -5.36 7.83 3.07
N SER A 49 -4.73 6.79 2.52
CA SER A 49 -4.09 6.86 1.20
C SER A 49 -5.09 6.58 0.08
N ASP A 50 -4.85 7.15 -1.10
CA ASP A 50 -5.68 6.93 -2.28
C ASP A 50 -4.99 5.90 -3.19
N LEU A 51 -5.45 4.64 -3.15
CA LEU A 51 -4.86 3.51 -3.88
C LEU A 51 -5.56 3.20 -5.21
N ARG A 52 -6.49 4.05 -5.65
CA ARG A 52 -7.38 3.73 -6.77
C ARG A 52 -6.65 3.23 -8.02
N GLY A 53 -7.18 2.17 -8.61
CA GLY A 53 -6.64 1.55 -9.83
C GLY A 53 -5.34 0.76 -9.64
N CYS A 54 -4.82 0.63 -8.41
CA CYS A 54 -3.64 -0.21 -8.18
C CYS A 54 -3.94 -1.70 -8.38
N THR A 55 -2.95 -2.43 -8.87
CA THR A 55 -2.97 -3.90 -8.89
C THR A 55 -2.11 -4.42 -7.75
N LEU A 56 -2.69 -5.20 -6.84
CA LEU A 56 -2.05 -5.81 -5.66
C LEU A 56 -2.11 -7.34 -5.70
N LYS A 57 -2.21 -7.93 -6.90
CA LYS A 57 -2.38 -9.38 -7.06
C LYS A 57 -1.25 -10.17 -6.39
N GLY A 58 -1.60 -11.05 -5.46
CA GLY A 58 -0.65 -11.86 -4.71
C GLY A 58 0.35 -11.06 -3.88
N ALA A 59 0.11 -9.77 -3.62
CA ALA A 59 0.95 -8.99 -2.72
C ALA A 59 0.84 -9.54 -1.28
N ASN A 60 1.94 -9.48 -0.53
CA ASN A 60 1.89 -9.68 0.92
C ASN A 60 1.47 -8.36 1.57
N LEU A 61 0.24 -8.30 2.06
CA LEU A 61 -0.38 -7.18 2.77
C LEU A 61 -0.60 -7.51 4.26
N GLU A 62 0.07 -8.52 4.80
CA GLU A 62 -0.15 -8.94 6.19
C GLU A 62 0.11 -7.76 7.15
N ASN A 63 -0.74 -7.61 8.17
CA ASN A 63 -0.67 -6.55 9.18
C ASN A 63 -0.60 -5.12 8.63
N THR A 64 -1.11 -4.87 7.42
CA THR A 64 -1.15 -3.52 6.84
C THR A 64 -2.27 -2.67 7.46
N ASN A 65 -2.09 -1.35 7.46
CA ASN A 65 -3.11 -0.42 7.90
C ASN A 65 -3.73 0.29 6.68
N PHE A 66 -4.94 -0.10 6.30
CA PHE A 66 -5.73 0.54 5.24
C PHE A 66 -6.84 1.44 5.79
N LYS A 67 -6.83 1.82 7.06
CA LYS A 67 -7.91 2.60 7.66
C LYS A 67 -8.15 3.91 6.89
N GLY A 68 -9.37 4.07 6.37
CA GLY A 68 -9.78 5.21 5.55
C GLY A 68 -9.08 5.32 4.19
N ALA A 69 -8.37 4.28 3.73
CA ALA A 69 -7.76 4.25 2.42
C ALA A 69 -8.84 4.13 1.32
N ASN A 70 -8.63 4.74 0.16
CA ASN A 70 -9.53 4.53 -0.98
C ASN A 70 -9.03 3.34 -1.82
N LEU A 71 -9.73 2.21 -1.73
CA LEU A 71 -9.42 0.98 -2.46
C LEU A 71 -10.32 0.76 -3.69
N GLN A 72 -11.01 1.80 -4.18
CA GLN A 72 -11.85 1.68 -5.37
C GLN A 72 -11.02 1.21 -6.58
N ASP A 73 -11.52 0.22 -7.31
CA ASP A 73 -10.88 -0.39 -8.49
C ASP A 73 -9.49 -1.00 -8.21
N VAL A 74 -9.21 -1.37 -6.95
CA VAL A 74 -7.99 -2.11 -6.58
C VAL A 74 -8.19 -3.60 -6.80
N ASP A 75 -7.23 -4.23 -7.48
CA ASP A 75 -7.24 -5.68 -7.68
C ASP A 75 -6.43 -6.39 -6.58
N LEU A 76 -7.13 -7.06 -5.66
CA LEU A 76 -6.56 -7.80 -4.53
C LEU A 76 -6.51 -9.32 -4.77
N GLU A 77 -6.68 -9.81 -6.00
CA GLU A 77 -6.73 -11.25 -6.28
C GLU A 77 -5.49 -11.98 -5.73
N GLY A 78 -5.71 -12.91 -4.79
CA GLY A 78 -4.65 -13.71 -4.18
C GLY A 78 -3.75 -12.96 -3.19
N ALA A 79 -4.01 -11.69 -2.89
CA ALA A 79 -3.24 -10.94 -1.89
C ALA A 79 -3.48 -11.49 -0.48
N ASP A 80 -2.43 -11.54 0.34
CA ASP A 80 -2.56 -11.92 1.75
C ASP A 80 -2.81 -10.68 2.61
N ILE A 81 -4.07 -10.48 3.01
CA ILE A 81 -4.52 -9.36 3.85
C ILE A 81 -4.64 -9.74 5.33
N SER A 82 -4.07 -10.87 5.76
CA SER A 82 -4.22 -11.36 7.14
C SER A 82 -3.78 -10.30 8.17
N GLY A 83 -4.66 -10.00 9.13
CA GLY A 83 -4.39 -9.01 10.17
C GLY A 83 -4.42 -7.55 9.71
N SER A 84 -4.84 -7.27 8.47
CA SER A 84 -4.93 -5.89 7.98
C SER A 84 -6.12 -5.15 8.59
N ASP A 85 -5.93 -3.86 8.87
CA ASP A 85 -7.03 -2.97 9.29
C ASP A 85 -7.69 -2.33 8.06
N LEU A 86 -8.92 -2.75 7.78
CA LEU A 86 -9.75 -2.32 6.65
C LEU A 86 -10.90 -1.39 7.10
N GLU A 87 -10.81 -0.75 8.26
CA GLU A 87 -11.88 0.13 8.72
C GLU A 87 -12.04 1.34 7.78
N GLY A 88 -13.21 1.44 7.13
CA GLY A 88 -13.61 2.61 6.35
C GLY A 88 -12.90 2.77 5.01
N CYS A 89 -12.36 1.69 4.44
CA CYS A 89 -11.88 1.67 3.05
C CYS A 89 -12.95 1.25 2.02
#